data_AF-A0A5C5YMQ9-F1
#
_entry.id   AF-A0A5C5YMQ9-F1
#
_cell.length_a   1.000
_cell.length_b   1.000
_cell.length_c   1.000
_cell.angle_alpha   90.00
_cell.angle_beta   90.00
_cell.angle_gamma   90.00
#
_symmetry.space_group_name_H-M   'P 1'
#
loop_
_entity.id
_entity.type
_entity.pdbx_description
1 polymer ?
#
loop_
_entity_poly.entity_id
_entity_poly.type
_entity_poly.pdbx_seq_one_letter_code
_entity_poly.pdbx_strand_id
1 'polypeptide(L)'
;MRRAILIALAVLVFAAGAWVVRFAEEVVGIPREAYASDWTAIFIIDHLRTSGDWPTGWHDLRDEYDRLAVPQHYAWTFDELQTLIDVNWDSSIDAIRESEVPLDNVQLTSGRQVSYNGDPDVLIHDAVRTGSYEHQIRRRIGEEGEPIRI
;
A
#
# COMPACT_ATOMS: atom_id res chain seq x y z
N MET A 1 -30.38 -8.28 43.21
CA MET A 1 -29.23 -7.36 42.99
C MET A 1 -27.97 -8.08 42.51
N ARG A 2 -27.38 -9.06 43.23
CA ARG A 2 -26.15 -9.78 42.79
C ARG A 2 -26.20 -10.37 41.36
N ARG A 3 -27.32 -11.00 40.96
CA ARG A 3 -27.46 -11.58 39.60
C ARG A 3 -27.52 -10.52 38.51
N ALA A 4 -28.13 -9.36 38.77
CA ALA A 4 -28.19 -8.25 37.82
C ALA A 4 -26.80 -7.61 37.61
N ILE A 5 -26.01 -7.50 38.68
CA ILE A 5 -24.63 -7.00 38.63
C ILE A 5 -23.73 -7.95 37.82
N LEU A 6 -23.89 -9.26 37.99
CA LEU A 6 -23.13 -10.26 37.22
C LEU A 6 -23.47 -10.24 35.73
N ILE A 7 -24.75 -10.08 35.39
CA ILE A 7 -25.18 -9.97 33.99
C ILE A 7 -24.64 -8.68 33.35
N ALA A 8 -24.70 -7.55 34.06
CA ALA A 8 -24.15 -6.29 33.57
C ALA A 8 -22.64 -6.37 33.32
N LEU A 9 -21.88 -7.02 34.23
CA LEU A 9 -20.44 -7.27 34.06
C LEU A 9 -20.16 -8.16 32.86
N ALA A 10 -20.93 -9.23 32.67
CA ALA A 10 -20.76 -10.14 31.53
C ALA A 10 -20.99 -9.41 30.19
N VAL A 11 -22.03 -8.58 30.10
CA VAL A 11 -22.32 -7.78 28.89
C VAL A 11 -21.20 -6.77 28.62
N LEU A 12 -20.66 -6.13 29.66
CA LEU A 12 -19.62 -5.12 29.53
C LEU A 12 -18.28 -5.73 29.07
N VAL A 13 -17.92 -6.90 29.59
CA VAL A 13 -16.75 -7.67 29.14
C VAL A 13 -16.93 -8.12 27.68
N PHE A 14 -18.13 -8.58 27.30
CA PHE A 14 -18.41 -9.00 25.93
C PHE A 14 -18.35 -7.83 24.95
N ALA A 15 -18.92 -6.68 25.33
CA ALA A 15 -18.89 -5.47 24.52
C ALA A 15 -17.45 -4.92 24.37
N ALA A 16 -16.66 -4.93 25.45
CA ALA A 16 -15.26 -4.53 25.40
C ALA A 16 -14.43 -5.49 24.52
N GLY A 17 -14.65 -6.80 24.64
CA GLY A 17 -13.98 -7.79 23.79
C GLY A 17 -14.32 -7.62 22.31
N ALA A 18 -15.60 -7.40 21.97
CA ALA A 18 -16.02 -7.15 20.60
C ALA A 18 -15.42 -5.85 20.04
N TRP A 19 -15.32 -4.80 20.85
CA TRP A 19 -14.70 -3.53 20.45
C TRP A 19 -13.19 -3.69 20.20
N VAL A 20 -12.49 -4.42 21.07
CA VAL A 20 -11.06 -4.71 20.92
C VAL A 20 -10.77 -5.53 19.66
N VAL A 21 -11.59 -6.53 19.33
CA VAL A 21 -11.41 -7.34 18.11
C VAL A 21 -11.60 -6.49 16.85
N ARG A 22 -12.65 -5.66 16.80
CA ARG A 22 -12.87 -4.77 15.65
C ARG A 22 -11.74 -3.75 15.49
N PHE A 23 -11.28 -3.18 16.59
CA PHE A 23 -10.16 -2.23 16.57
C PHE A 23 -8.85 -2.91 16.17
N ALA A 24 -8.63 -4.17 16.58
CA ALA A 24 -7.47 -4.95 16.16
C ALA A 24 -7.49 -5.25 14.66
N GLU A 25 -8.65 -5.59 14.08
CA GLU A 25 -8.78 -5.78 12.62
C GLU A 25 -8.48 -4.48 11.86
N GLU A 26 -8.96 -3.35 12.36
CA GLU A 26 -8.75 -2.03 11.76
C GLU A 26 -7.27 -1.61 11.85
N VAL A 27 -6.64 -1.74 13.03
CA VAL A 27 -5.25 -1.32 13.27
C VAL A 27 -4.22 -2.29 12.69
N VAL A 28 -4.51 -3.58 12.56
CA VAL A 28 -3.62 -4.54 11.89
C VAL A 28 -3.76 -4.43 10.36
N GLY A 29 -4.94 -4.05 9.85
CA GLY A 29 -5.18 -3.83 8.43
C GLY A 29 -4.57 -2.55 7.86
N ILE A 30 -4.61 -1.43 8.62
CA ILE A 30 -4.08 -0.12 8.21
C ILE A 30 -2.60 -0.14 7.76
N PRO A 31 -1.64 -0.70 8.52
CA PRO A 31 -0.24 -0.76 8.09
C PRO A 31 -0.07 -1.72 6.93
N ARG A 32 -0.87 -2.79 6.86
CA ARG A 32 -0.77 -3.79 5.78
C ARG A 32 -1.19 -3.15 4.44
N GLU A 33 -2.38 -2.58 4.38
CA GLU A 33 -2.91 -1.95 3.16
C GLU A 33 -2.02 -0.79 2.65
N ALA A 34 -1.48 0.03 3.57
CA ALA A 34 -0.63 1.17 3.22
C ALA A 34 0.68 0.78 2.52
N TYR A 35 1.26 -0.36 2.89
CA TYR A 35 2.46 -0.87 2.23
C TYR A 35 2.15 -1.50 0.87
N ALA A 36 0.94 -2.04 0.67
CA ALA A 36 0.55 -2.62 -0.62
C ALA A 36 0.47 -1.57 -1.73
N SER A 37 -0.08 -0.38 -1.43
CA SER A 37 -0.13 0.74 -2.37
C SER A 37 1.28 1.30 -2.66
N ASP A 38 2.12 1.43 -1.63
CA ASP A 38 3.48 1.92 -1.78
C ASP A 38 4.29 1.00 -2.71
N TRP A 39 4.24 -0.33 -2.48
CA TRP A 39 4.92 -1.32 -3.32
C TRP A 39 4.40 -1.36 -4.75
N THR A 40 3.09 -1.19 -4.95
CA THR A 40 2.53 -1.14 -6.30
C THR A 40 3.06 0.08 -7.07
N ALA A 41 3.13 1.25 -6.42
CA ALA A 41 3.73 2.44 -7.02
C ALA A 41 5.20 2.19 -7.41
N ILE A 42 5.96 1.47 -6.59
CA ILE A 42 7.37 1.14 -6.88
C ILE A 42 7.49 0.22 -8.09
N PHE A 43 6.62 -0.78 -8.22
CA PHE A 43 6.60 -1.66 -9.40
C PHE A 43 6.27 -0.86 -10.66
N ILE A 44 5.26 0.01 -10.60
CA ILE A 44 4.91 0.90 -11.72
C ILE A 44 6.10 1.79 -12.10
N ILE A 45 6.75 2.40 -11.11
CA ILE A 45 7.88 3.30 -11.34
C ILE A 45 9.07 2.55 -11.96
N ASP A 46 9.37 1.33 -11.51
CA ASP A 46 10.45 0.54 -12.11
C ASP A 46 10.08 0.05 -13.52
N HIS A 47 8.83 -0.36 -13.75
CA HIS A 47 8.32 -0.68 -15.09
C HIS A 47 8.49 0.51 -16.05
N LEU A 48 8.05 1.70 -15.65
CA LEU A 48 8.21 2.93 -16.44
C LEU A 48 9.68 3.21 -16.78
N ARG A 49 10.61 2.86 -15.91
CA ARG A 49 12.05 3.03 -16.13
C ARG A 49 12.61 2.00 -17.12
N THR A 50 12.08 0.78 -17.14
CA THR A 50 12.58 -0.32 -17.97
C THR A 50 11.92 -0.36 -19.34
N SER A 51 10.59 -0.21 -19.41
CA SER A 51 9.81 -0.25 -20.64
C SER A 51 9.69 1.13 -21.30
N GLY A 52 9.60 2.20 -20.50
CA GLY A 52 9.28 3.54 -20.98
C GLY A 52 7.78 3.76 -21.23
N ASP A 53 6.93 2.77 -20.95
CA ASP A 53 5.50 2.77 -21.21
C ASP A 53 4.69 2.56 -19.92
N TRP A 54 3.46 3.08 -19.88
CA TRP A 54 2.55 2.82 -18.77
C TRP A 54 2.07 1.35 -18.80
N PRO A 55 2.05 0.63 -17.66
CA PRO A 55 1.61 -0.75 -17.64
C PRO A 55 0.14 -0.88 -18.05
N THR A 56 -0.18 -1.91 -18.80
CA THR A 56 -1.55 -2.19 -19.30
C THR A 56 -2.31 -3.19 -18.44
N GLY A 57 -1.62 -3.80 -17.47
CA GLY A 57 -2.23 -4.65 -16.47
C GLY A 57 -1.20 -5.26 -15.54
N TRP A 58 -1.69 -6.04 -14.57
CA TRP A 58 -0.83 -6.70 -13.58
C TRP A 58 0.27 -7.55 -14.21
N HIS A 59 0.02 -8.25 -15.31
CA HIS A 59 1.02 -9.04 -16.00
C HIS A 59 2.31 -8.27 -16.35
N ASP A 60 2.21 -6.98 -16.66
CA ASP A 60 3.35 -6.11 -16.97
C ASP A 60 4.19 -5.76 -15.74
N LEU A 61 3.65 -5.97 -14.53
CA LEU A 61 4.32 -5.73 -13.25
C LEU A 61 4.88 -7.00 -12.61
N ARG A 62 4.71 -8.16 -13.26
CA ARG A 62 5.11 -9.46 -12.69
C ARG A 62 6.61 -9.55 -12.52
N ASP A 63 7.36 -9.07 -13.50
CA ASP A 63 8.82 -9.11 -13.50
C ASP A 63 9.41 -8.17 -12.43
N GLU A 64 8.80 -7.01 -12.21
CA GLU A 64 9.13 -6.07 -11.14
C GLU A 64 8.84 -6.69 -9.78
N TYR A 65 7.67 -7.32 -9.61
CA TYR A 65 7.35 -8.04 -8.39
C TYR A 65 8.37 -9.15 -8.11
N ASP A 66 8.65 -10.03 -9.06
CA ASP A 66 9.56 -11.16 -8.83
C ASP A 66 11.02 -10.70 -8.56
N ARG A 67 11.42 -9.53 -9.08
CA ARG A 67 12.75 -8.95 -8.85
C ARG A 67 12.86 -8.15 -7.55
N LEU A 68 11.83 -7.38 -7.18
CA LEU A 68 11.87 -6.41 -6.08
C LEU A 68 11.18 -6.93 -4.81
N ALA A 69 10.29 -7.92 -4.91
CA ALA A 69 9.66 -8.54 -3.76
C ALA A 69 10.67 -9.42 -3.01
N VAL A 70 11.31 -8.87 -1.98
CA VAL A 70 12.23 -9.64 -1.12
C VAL A 70 11.40 -10.57 -0.22
N PRO A 71 11.52 -11.91 -0.35
CA PRO A 71 10.61 -12.86 0.31
C PRO A 71 10.56 -12.77 1.84
N GLN A 72 11.57 -12.17 2.47
CA GLN A 72 11.70 -12.07 3.93
C GLN A 72 11.11 -10.77 4.52
N HIS A 73 10.76 -9.80 3.66
CA HIS A 73 10.26 -8.48 4.09
C HIS A 73 8.86 -8.16 3.53
N TYR A 74 8.31 -9.04 2.69
CA TYR A 74 7.00 -8.83 2.08
C TYR A 74 5.90 -9.61 2.77
N ALA A 75 4.79 -8.91 3.02
CA ALA A 75 3.60 -9.50 3.61
C ALA A 75 2.54 -9.93 2.57
N TRP A 76 2.76 -9.73 1.27
CA TRP A 76 1.81 -10.09 0.21
C TRP A 76 2.46 -10.90 -0.89
N THR A 77 1.70 -11.89 -1.35
CA THR A 77 1.86 -12.51 -2.65
C THR A 77 1.39 -11.57 -3.76
N PHE A 78 1.81 -11.86 -4.99
CA PHE A 78 1.37 -11.09 -6.16
C PHE A 78 -0.15 -11.09 -6.32
N ASP A 79 -0.80 -12.24 -6.12
CA ASP A 79 -2.25 -12.37 -6.25
C ASP A 79 -3.01 -11.58 -5.16
N GLU A 80 -2.43 -11.48 -3.95
CA GLU A 80 -2.98 -10.62 -2.90
C GLU A 80 -2.92 -9.14 -3.29
N LEU A 81 -1.83 -8.69 -3.93
CA LEU A 81 -1.75 -7.30 -4.42
C LEU A 81 -2.81 -7.02 -5.49
N GLN A 82 -3.04 -7.95 -6.42
CA GLN A 82 -4.09 -7.83 -7.44
C GLN A 82 -5.49 -7.69 -6.83
N THR A 83 -5.71 -8.25 -5.64
CA THR A 83 -7.01 -8.21 -4.95
C THR A 83 -7.17 -6.96 -4.09
N LEU A 84 -6.06 -6.41 -3.59
CA LEU A 84 -6.05 -5.29 -2.65
C LEU A 84 -5.96 -3.93 -3.34
N ILE A 85 -5.34 -3.87 -4.52
CA ILE A 85 -5.01 -2.64 -5.21
C ILE A 85 -5.74 -2.59 -6.55
N ASP A 86 -6.34 -1.44 -6.80
CA ASP A 86 -6.90 -1.05 -8.08
C ASP A 86 -5.95 -0.04 -8.73
N VAL A 87 -5.57 -0.32 -9.98
CA VAL A 87 -4.65 0.52 -10.75
C VAL A 87 -5.37 1.00 -12.00
N ASN A 88 -5.25 2.30 -12.27
CA ASN A 88 -5.78 2.88 -13.49
C ASN A 88 -4.90 2.52 -14.70
N TRP A 89 -5.22 1.41 -15.35
CA TRP A 89 -4.51 0.94 -16.54
C TRP A 89 -4.72 1.83 -17.77
N ASP A 90 -5.78 2.65 -17.78
CA ASP A 90 -6.09 3.60 -18.87
C ASP A 90 -5.29 4.92 -18.77
N SER A 91 -4.43 5.05 -17.76
CA SER A 91 -3.56 6.22 -17.60
C SER A 91 -2.44 6.27 -18.65
N SER A 92 -1.76 7.40 -18.74
CA SER A 92 -0.62 7.57 -19.64
C SER A 92 0.43 8.50 -19.06
N ILE A 93 1.69 8.28 -19.46
CA ILE A 93 2.83 9.10 -19.04
C ILE A 93 2.61 10.57 -19.40
N ASP A 94 2.09 10.84 -20.61
CA ASP A 94 1.82 12.21 -21.06
C ASP A 94 0.75 12.88 -20.20
N ALA A 95 -0.36 12.18 -19.89
CA ALA A 95 -1.39 12.71 -18.99
C ALA A 95 -0.83 13.03 -17.60
N ILE A 96 0.00 12.14 -17.03
CA ILE A 96 0.64 12.35 -15.73
C ILE A 96 1.60 13.54 -15.79
N ARG A 97 2.38 13.66 -16.86
CA ARG A 97 3.37 14.73 -17.05
C ARG A 97 2.74 16.11 -17.24
N GLU A 98 1.65 16.18 -17.99
CA GLU A 98 0.91 17.41 -18.27
C GLU A 98 0.07 17.87 -17.08
N SER A 99 -0.29 16.95 -16.18
CA SER A 99 -1.07 17.28 -14.99
C SER A 99 -0.28 18.12 -13.99
N GLU A 100 -0.93 19.19 -13.48
CA GLU A 100 -0.40 20.02 -12.38
C GLU A 100 -0.48 19.29 -11.03
N VAL A 101 -1.40 18.34 -10.90
CA VAL A 101 -1.63 17.56 -9.67
C VAL A 101 -1.44 16.06 -9.94
N PRO A 102 -1.11 15.26 -8.91
CA PRO A 102 -1.14 13.81 -9.03
C PRO A 102 -2.51 13.33 -9.52
N LEU A 103 -2.49 12.35 -10.43
CA LEU A 103 -3.70 11.68 -10.90
C LEU A 103 -3.93 10.41 -10.07
N ASP A 104 -5.20 10.07 -9.82
CA ASP A 104 -5.57 8.84 -9.11
C ASP A 104 -5.24 7.61 -9.98
N ASN A 105 -4.03 7.06 -9.81
CA ASN A 105 -3.57 5.90 -10.56
C ASN A 105 -3.52 4.65 -9.71
N VAL A 106 -3.32 4.77 -8.39
CA VAL A 106 -3.19 3.64 -7.47
C VAL A 106 -4.04 3.86 -6.23
N GLN A 107 -5.04 3.01 -6.04
CA GLN A 107 -5.93 3.06 -4.87
C GLN A 107 -6.16 1.67 -4.29
N LEU A 108 -6.55 1.58 -3.02
CA LEU A 108 -7.03 0.31 -2.49
C LEU A 108 -8.39 0.00 -3.10
N THR A 109 -8.67 -1.28 -3.40
CA THR A 109 -9.99 -1.72 -3.88
C THR A 109 -11.10 -1.42 -2.87
N SER A 110 -10.74 -1.24 -1.59
CA SER A 110 -11.66 -0.78 -0.54
C SER A 110 -12.08 0.70 -0.68
N GLY A 111 -11.51 1.45 -1.62
CA GLY A 111 -11.70 2.89 -1.80
C GLY A 111 -10.99 3.75 -0.75
N ARG A 112 -10.17 3.13 0.11
CA ARG A 112 -9.36 3.84 1.09
C ARG A 112 -8.06 4.31 0.42
N GLN A 113 -7.59 5.49 0.80
CA GLN A 113 -6.26 5.96 0.43
C GLN A 113 -5.42 6.05 1.70
N VAL A 114 -4.58 5.05 1.89
CA VAL A 114 -3.67 4.95 3.03
C VAL A 114 -2.31 4.61 2.45
N SER A 115 -1.28 5.36 2.83
CA SER A 115 0.11 5.12 2.44
C SER A 115 1.01 5.41 3.62
N TYR A 116 2.09 4.64 3.75
CA TYR A 116 3.08 4.85 4.80
C TYR A 116 4.15 5.87 4.35
N ASN A 117 4.54 5.82 3.08
CA ASN A 117 5.64 6.61 2.53
C ASN A 117 5.22 7.87 1.76
N GLY A 118 3.95 8.23 1.81
CA GLY A 118 3.35 9.34 1.09
C GLY A 118 2.60 8.84 -0.15
N ASP A 119 1.58 9.60 -0.53
CA ASP A 119 0.62 9.26 -1.58
C ASP A 119 1.29 8.59 -2.80
N PRO A 120 0.93 7.33 -3.14
CA PRO A 120 1.52 6.60 -4.26
C PRO A 120 1.44 7.37 -5.58
N ASP A 121 0.37 8.16 -5.76
CA ASP A 121 0.17 8.95 -6.95
C ASP A 121 1.12 10.15 -7.03
N VAL A 122 1.47 10.74 -5.89
CA VAL A 122 2.53 11.76 -5.80
C VAL A 122 3.88 11.16 -6.20
N LEU A 123 4.19 9.95 -5.73
CA LEU A 123 5.44 9.28 -6.08
C LEU A 123 5.55 9.01 -7.58
N ILE A 124 4.48 8.53 -8.19
CA ILE A 124 4.41 8.27 -9.64
C ILE A 124 4.52 9.59 -10.41
N HIS A 125 3.80 10.62 -9.99
CA HIS A 125 3.81 11.95 -10.62
C HIS A 125 5.20 12.59 -10.60
N ASP A 126 5.86 12.59 -9.43
CA ASP A 126 7.22 13.09 -9.27
C ASP A 126 8.22 12.29 -10.11
N ALA A 127 8.09 10.96 -10.16
CA ALA A 127 8.96 10.10 -10.95
C ALA A 127 8.84 10.41 -12.45
N VAL A 128 7.63 10.55 -12.98
CA VAL A 128 7.37 10.88 -14.39
C VAL A 128 7.87 12.28 -14.78
N ARG A 129 7.78 13.26 -13.87
CA ARG A 129 8.19 14.65 -14.13
C ARG A 129 9.68 14.88 -13.98
N THR A 130 10.30 14.29 -12.97
CA THR A 130 11.70 14.56 -12.63
C THR A 130 12.68 13.58 -13.27
N GLY A 131 12.21 12.40 -13.67
CA GLY A 131 13.07 11.29 -14.08
C GLY A 131 14.00 10.79 -12.95
N SER A 132 13.74 11.19 -11.70
CA SER A 132 14.55 10.81 -10.54
C SER A 132 13.94 9.59 -9.85
N TYR A 133 14.36 8.43 -10.33
CA TYR A 133 13.83 7.12 -9.90
C TYR A 133 14.54 6.51 -8.68
N GLU A 134 15.76 6.97 -8.34
CA GLU A 134 16.66 6.19 -7.46
C GLU A 134 16.67 6.57 -5.98
N HIS A 135 16.55 7.86 -5.61
CA HIS A 135 16.95 8.30 -4.26
C HIS A 135 15.81 8.41 -3.24
N GLN A 136 14.55 8.53 -3.69
CA GLN A 136 13.42 8.67 -2.77
C GLN A 136 12.88 7.31 -2.31
N ILE A 137 12.87 6.32 -3.21
CA ILE A 137 12.33 4.99 -3.00
C ILE A 137 13.17 4.25 -1.93
N ARG A 138 14.48 4.08 -2.12
CA ARG A 138 15.35 3.37 -1.15
C ARG A 138 15.39 3.97 0.25
N ARG A 139 15.34 5.30 0.35
CA ARG A 139 15.32 5.99 1.65
C ARG A 139 13.99 5.84 2.38
N ARG A 140 12.85 5.78 1.66
CA ARG A 140 11.52 5.67 2.29
C ARG A 140 11.13 4.23 2.63
N ILE A 141 11.55 3.24 1.84
CA ILE A 141 11.11 1.83 1.99
C ILE A 141 11.96 1.03 3.00
N GLY A 142 12.91 1.70 3.68
CA GLY A 142 13.64 1.08 4.79
C GLY A 142 14.85 0.25 4.37
N GLU A 143 15.81 0.84 3.65
CA GLU A 143 17.21 0.41 3.81
C GLU A 143 17.73 0.64 5.25
N GLU A 144 16.99 1.35 6.11
CA GLU A 144 17.16 1.31 7.57
C GLU A 144 16.31 0.21 8.20
N GLY A 145 16.63 -1.04 7.87
CA GLY A 145 16.42 -2.14 8.81
C GLY A 145 17.37 -1.97 9.99
N GLU A 146 17.15 -0.97 10.86
CA GLU A 146 17.71 -1.08 12.21
C GLU A 146 16.97 -2.24 12.88
N PRO A 147 17.69 -3.30 13.31
CA PRO A 147 17.07 -4.33 14.12
C PRO A 147 16.58 -3.66 15.39
N ILE A 148 15.27 -3.75 15.66
CA ILE A 148 14.72 -3.42 16.96
C ILE A 148 15.50 -4.26 17.98
N ARG A 149 16.45 -3.61 18.67
CA ARG A 149 17.10 -4.18 19.85
C ARG A 149 16.06 -4.17 20.95
N ILE A 150 15.38 -5.30 21.11
CA ILE A 150 14.66 -5.64 22.34
C ILE A 150 15.69 -6.09 23.37
#